data_AF-A0A8T5UQK9-F1
#
_entry.id   AF-A0A8T5UQK9-F1
#
_cell.length_a   1.000
_cell.length_b   1.000
_cell.length_c   1.000
_cell.angle_alpha   90.00
_cell.angle_beta   90.00
_cell.angle_gamma   90.00
#
_symmetry.space_group_name_H-M   'P 1'
#
loop_
_entity.id
_entity.type
_entity.pdbx_description
1 polymer ?
#
loop_
_entity_poly.entity_id
_entity_poly.type
_entity_poly.pdbx_seq_one_letter_code
_entity_poly.pdbx_strand_id
1 'polypeptide(L)'
;MVEKLGTKLCIDTAHVLGGFSGEIDLVDIAEKYLDITGEIHLQDYSEKGLIDHGALGTGKNFPPEFLNLLHQRDFSGPVVFELPRSEALKSIEYIKKFAPQIDLPNIKDLPFY
;
A
#
# COMPACT_ATOMS: atom_id res chain seq x y z
N MET A 1 -10.69 -16.54 -16.96
CA MET A 1 -11.82 -16.45 -16.02
C MET A 1 -11.90 -15.05 -15.40
N VAL A 2 -10.78 -14.50 -14.91
CA VAL A 2 -10.65 -13.12 -14.41
C VAL A 2 -11.16 -12.07 -15.41
N GLU A 3 -10.62 -12.05 -16.64
CA GLU A 3 -11.05 -11.09 -17.67
C GLU A 3 -12.53 -11.22 -18.03
N LYS A 4 -13.02 -12.46 -18.16
CA LYS A 4 -14.42 -12.75 -18.51
C LYS A 4 -15.41 -12.21 -17.48
N LEU A 5 -15.02 -12.15 -16.21
CA LEU A 5 -15.87 -11.71 -15.11
C LEU A 5 -15.63 -10.23 -14.74
N GLY A 6 -14.68 -9.55 -15.42
CA GLY A 6 -14.27 -8.19 -15.05
C GLY A 6 -13.66 -8.11 -13.65
N THR A 7 -13.16 -9.23 -13.12
CA THR A 7 -12.56 -9.30 -11.78
C THR A 7 -11.32 -8.43 -11.72
N LYS A 8 -11.17 -7.70 -10.61
CA LYS A 8 -10.03 -6.83 -10.34
C LYS A 8 -9.15 -7.42 -9.26
N LEU A 9 -7.87 -7.09 -9.31
CA LEU A 9 -6.88 -7.48 -8.32
C LEU A 9 -6.92 -6.49 -7.14
N CYS A 10 -6.85 -7.00 -5.91
CA CYS A 10 -6.47 -6.21 -4.75
C CYS A 10 -4.99 -6.50 -4.48
N ILE A 11 -4.15 -5.48 -4.49
CA ILE A 11 -2.74 -5.61 -4.07
C ILE A 11 -2.67 -5.29 -2.58
N ASP A 12 -2.36 -6.29 -1.78
CA ASP A 12 -2.05 -6.11 -0.36
C ASP A 12 -0.54 -6.10 -0.17
N THR A 13 0.02 -4.93 0.17
CA THR A 13 1.47 -4.76 0.24
C THR A 13 2.10 -5.51 1.41
N ALA A 14 1.41 -5.63 2.55
CA ALA A 14 1.94 -6.35 3.71
C ALA A 14 1.97 -7.86 3.45
N HIS A 15 0.95 -8.42 2.80
CA HIS A 15 0.94 -9.84 2.43
C HIS A 15 2.04 -10.21 1.43
N VAL A 16 2.34 -9.32 0.48
CA VAL A 16 3.45 -9.52 -0.46
C VAL A 16 4.78 -9.45 0.28
N LEU A 17 5.01 -8.39 1.06
CA LEU A 17 6.25 -8.17 1.81
C LEU A 17 6.50 -9.25 2.88
N GLY A 18 5.44 -9.83 3.45
CA GLY A 18 5.50 -10.94 4.40
C GLY A 18 5.69 -12.33 3.75
N GLY A 19 5.71 -12.41 2.42
CA GLY A 19 5.91 -13.67 1.68
C GLY A 19 4.69 -14.57 1.58
N PHE A 20 3.50 -14.10 1.97
CA PHE A 20 2.25 -14.88 1.90
C PHE A 20 1.81 -15.18 0.46
N SER A 21 2.30 -14.38 -0.50
CA SER A 21 2.06 -14.57 -1.93
C SER A 21 3.18 -15.34 -2.65
N GLY A 22 4.12 -15.94 -1.90
CA GLY A 22 5.32 -16.59 -2.42
C GLY A 22 6.51 -15.65 -2.55
N GLU A 23 7.61 -16.12 -3.16
CA GLU A 23 8.81 -15.31 -3.43
C GLU A 23 8.58 -14.40 -4.65
N ILE A 24 7.83 -13.32 -4.43
CA ILE A 24 7.53 -12.30 -5.44
C ILE A 24 7.81 -10.91 -4.91
N ASP A 25 8.31 -10.04 -5.77
CA ASP A 25 8.61 -8.64 -5.42
C ASP A 25 7.37 -7.75 -5.59
N LEU A 26 7.20 -6.78 -4.68
CA LEU A 26 6.04 -5.88 -4.68
C LEU A 26 6.03 -4.94 -5.89
N VAL A 27 7.19 -4.44 -6.30
CA VAL A 27 7.32 -3.58 -7.48
C VAL A 27 7.03 -4.39 -8.74
N ASP A 28 7.55 -5.62 -8.84
CA ASP A 28 7.27 -6.52 -9.97
C ASP A 28 5.77 -6.83 -10.14
N ILE A 29 5.04 -7.06 -9.04
CA ILE A 29 3.58 -7.25 -9.07
C ILE A 29 2.89 -6.01 -9.62
N ALA A 30 3.29 -4.83 -9.13
CA ALA A 30 2.68 -3.57 -9.54
C ALA A 30 2.97 -3.28 -11.01
N GLU A 31 4.20 -3.45 -11.49
CA GLU A 31 4.56 -3.27 -12.90
C GLU A 31 3.67 -4.12 -13.81
N LYS A 32 3.43 -5.37 -13.40
CA LYS A 32 2.71 -6.35 -14.21
C LYS A 32 1.18 -6.23 -14.15
N TYR A 33 0.63 -5.87 -12.99
CA TYR A 33 -0.80 -6.05 -12.73
C TYR A 33 -1.55 -4.78 -12.34
N LEU A 34 -0.90 -3.61 -12.29
CA LEU A 34 -1.59 -2.37 -11.90
C LEU A 34 -2.80 -2.04 -12.81
N ASP A 35 -2.75 -2.38 -14.09
CA ASP A 35 -3.85 -2.14 -15.04
C ASP A 35 -5.16 -2.90 -14.70
N ILE A 36 -5.04 -4.04 -14.01
CA ILE A 36 -6.20 -4.81 -13.54
C ILE A 36 -6.45 -4.62 -12.04
N THR A 37 -5.64 -3.81 -11.37
CA THR A 37 -5.78 -3.56 -9.93
C THR A 37 -6.95 -2.63 -9.69
N GLY A 38 -7.87 -3.07 -8.84
CA GLY A 38 -9.05 -2.31 -8.43
C GLY A 38 -8.81 -1.52 -7.16
N GLU A 39 -8.00 -2.05 -6.25
CA GLU A 39 -7.71 -1.44 -4.95
C GLU A 39 -6.32 -1.86 -4.43
N ILE A 40 -5.79 -1.06 -3.51
CA ILE A 40 -4.51 -1.32 -2.84
C ILE A 40 -4.70 -1.21 -1.34
N HIS A 41 -4.31 -2.24 -0.59
CA HIS A 41 -4.12 -2.15 0.85
C HIS A 41 -2.65 -1.78 1.10
N LEU A 42 -2.41 -0.57 1.59
CA LEU A 42 -1.08 0.07 1.63
C LEU A 42 -0.51 0.09 3.05
N GLN A 43 0.34 -0.88 3.36
CA GLN A 43 0.85 -1.17 4.70
C GLN A 43 2.23 -1.83 4.60
N ASP A 44 3.12 -1.57 5.54
CA ASP A 44 4.37 -2.32 5.63
C ASP A 44 4.12 -3.68 6.30
N TYR A 45 5.06 -4.61 6.13
CA TYR A 45 5.03 -5.85 6.89
C TYR A 45 5.62 -5.66 8.28
N SER A 46 4.90 -6.10 9.32
CA SER A 46 5.37 -6.06 10.71
C SER A 46 5.78 -7.45 11.21
N GLU A 47 7.07 -7.64 11.52
CA GLU A 47 7.54 -8.84 12.23
C GLU A 47 7.13 -8.85 13.72
N LYS A 48 6.59 -7.74 14.24
CA LYS A 48 6.22 -7.60 15.66
C LYS A 48 4.79 -8.11 15.91
N GLY A 49 4.62 -9.43 16.01
CA GLY A 49 3.46 -10.04 16.69
C GLY A 49 2.53 -10.91 15.83
N LEU A 50 1.26 -10.97 16.23
CA LEU A 50 0.16 -11.70 15.58
C LEU A 50 -0.42 -10.98 14.35
N ILE A 51 -0.05 -9.70 14.15
CA ILE A 51 -0.58 -8.82 13.11
C ILE A 51 0.58 -8.54 12.14
N ASP A 52 0.37 -8.88 10.88
CA ASP A 52 1.29 -8.73 9.74
C ASP A 52 1.35 -7.29 9.20
N HIS A 53 0.52 -6.39 9.72
CA HIS A 53 0.39 -5.01 9.28
C HIS A 53 1.21 -4.01 10.14
N GLY A 54 1.99 -3.15 9.48
CA GLY A 54 2.76 -2.06 10.08
C GLY A 54 2.66 -0.75 9.30
N ALA A 55 3.03 0.37 9.93
CA ALA A 55 3.15 1.63 9.23
C ALA A 55 4.29 1.59 8.18
N LEU A 56 4.12 2.31 7.06
CA LEU A 56 5.14 2.38 6.01
C LEU A 56 6.50 2.78 6.55
N GLY A 57 7.54 2.01 6.20
CA GLY A 57 8.92 2.22 6.59
C GLY A 57 9.29 1.72 7.99
N THR A 58 8.40 0.96 8.64
CA THR A 58 8.68 0.35 9.95
C THR A 58 9.09 -1.11 9.86
N GLY A 59 8.83 -1.75 8.72
CA GLY A 59 9.21 -3.13 8.40
C GLY A 59 10.60 -3.23 7.79
N LYS A 60 10.86 -4.35 7.10
CA LYS A 60 12.18 -4.73 6.59
C LYS A 60 12.57 -4.07 5.26
N ASN A 61 12.07 -2.86 5.00
CA ASN A 61 12.20 -2.01 3.79
C ASN A 61 11.00 -2.06 2.84
N PHE A 62 9.94 -1.31 3.16
CA PHE A 62 8.93 -0.95 2.15
C PHE A 62 9.61 -0.21 0.98
N PRO A 63 9.36 -0.59 -0.30
CA PRO A 63 9.99 0.03 -1.47
C PRO A 63 9.25 1.31 -1.90
N PRO A 64 9.85 2.52 -1.76
CA PRO A 64 9.24 3.77 -2.26
C PRO A 64 8.91 3.74 -3.76
N GLU A 65 9.62 2.93 -4.53
CA GLU A 65 9.41 2.71 -5.96
C GLU A 65 7.98 2.28 -6.27
N PHE A 66 7.35 1.51 -5.37
CA PHE A 66 5.93 1.14 -5.51
C PHE A 66 5.04 2.39 -5.56
N LEU A 67 5.23 3.34 -4.62
CA LEU A 67 4.47 4.59 -4.58
C LEU A 67 4.71 5.44 -5.84
N ASN A 68 5.97 5.50 -6.30
CA ASN A 68 6.33 6.20 -7.52
C ASN A 68 5.63 5.60 -8.73
N LEU A 69 5.54 4.27 -8.82
CA LEU A 69 4.88 3.59 -9.90
C LEU A 69 3.36 3.85 -9.91
N LEU A 70 2.71 3.88 -8.74
CA LEU A 70 1.29 4.25 -8.65
C LEU A 70 1.03 5.64 -9.23
N HIS A 71 1.89 6.60 -8.90
CA HIS A 71 1.80 7.95 -9.45
C HIS A 71 2.09 7.99 -10.96
N GLN A 72 3.17 7.35 -11.42
CA GLN A 72 3.57 7.34 -12.82
C GLN A 72 2.53 6.69 -13.74
N ARG A 73 1.73 5.76 -13.22
CA ARG A 73 0.68 5.05 -13.95
C ARG A 73 -0.72 5.59 -13.67
N ASP A 74 -0.83 6.76 -13.04
CA ASP A 74 -2.10 7.42 -12.72
C ASP A 74 -3.12 6.48 -12.04
N PHE A 75 -2.65 5.65 -11.10
CA PHE A 75 -3.54 4.73 -10.38
C PHE A 75 -4.62 5.53 -9.65
N SER A 76 -5.88 5.19 -9.93
CA SER A 76 -7.07 5.94 -9.47
C SER A 76 -8.03 5.09 -8.63
N GLY A 77 -7.66 3.86 -8.32
CA GLY A 77 -8.41 3.01 -7.39
C GLY A 77 -8.23 3.45 -5.93
N PRO A 78 -9.10 2.98 -5.02
CA PRO A 78 -8.94 3.23 -3.58
C PRO A 78 -7.60 2.68 -3.05
N VAL A 79 -7.01 3.46 -2.15
CA VAL A 79 -5.85 3.09 -1.33
C VAL A 79 -6.29 3.05 0.12
N VAL A 80 -6.14 1.91 0.78
CA VAL A 80 -6.68 1.62 2.11
C VAL A 80 -5.55 1.36 3.10
N PHE A 81 -5.58 2.02 4.25
CA PHE A 81 -4.74 1.69 5.39
C PHE A 81 -5.54 0.79 6.36
N GLU A 82 -5.23 -0.51 6.47
CA GLU A 82 -5.83 -1.38 7.50
C GLU A 82 -5.02 -1.33 8.80
N LEU A 83 -4.85 -0.10 9.29
CA LEU A 83 -3.98 0.23 10.41
C LEU A 83 -4.75 1.02 11.46
N PRO A 84 -4.34 0.94 12.74
CA PRO A 84 -4.76 1.92 13.74
C PRO A 84 -4.41 3.34 13.25
N ARG A 85 -5.26 4.31 13.60
CA ARG A 85 -5.13 5.71 13.14
C ARG A 85 -3.73 6.30 13.34
N SER A 86 -3.06 6.01 14.45
CA SER A 86 -1.70 6.48 14.72
C SER A 86 -0.66 5.93 13.74
N GLU A 87 -0.82 4.69 13.29
CA GLU A 87 0.08 4.05 12.32
C GLU A 87 -0.23 4.49 10.88
N ALA A 88 -1.50 4.72 10.57
CA ALA A 88 -1.90 5.34 9.30
C ALA A 88 -1.25 6.74 9.17
N LEU A 89 -1.32 7.58 10.20
CA LEU A 89 -0.68 8.91 10.19
C LEU A 89 0.84 8.84 9.96
N LYS A 90 1.53 7.85 10.56
CA LYS A 90 2.97 7.63 10.28
C LYS A 90 3.21 7.26 8.82
N SER A 91 2.35 6.44 8.24
CA SER A 91 2.42 6.05 6.82
C SER A 91 2.23 7.26 5.89
N ILE A 92 1.35 8.17 6.25
CA ILE A 92 1.17 9.45 5.53
C ILE A 92 2.43 10.31 5.59
N GLU A 93 3.10 10.40 6.75
CA GLU A 93 4.38 11.11 6.85
C GLU A 93 5.48 10.43 6.03
N TYR A 94 5.48 9.10 5.95
CA TYR A 94 6.38 8.36 5.06
C TYR A 94 6.13 8.72 3.59
N ILE A 95 4.88 8.74 3.13
CA ILE A 95 4.54 9.10 1.74
C ILE A 95 4.98 10.54 1.44
N LYS A 96 4.72 11.51 2.33
CA LYS A 96 5.18 12.90 2.16
C LYS A 96 6.69 12.99 1.98
N LYS A 97 7.45 12.14 2.67
CA LYS A 97 8.92 12.15 2.63
C LYS A 97 9.48 11.48 1.38
N PHE A 98 8.91 10.34 0.96
CA PHE A 98 9.50 9.47 -0.06
C PHE A 98 8.78 9.49 -1.41
N ALA A 99 7.54 9.98 -1.46
CA ALA A 99 6.75 10.17 -2.67
C ALA A 99 5.95 11.51 -2.60
N PRO A 100 6.63 12.67 -2.48
CA PRO A 100 5.98 13.97 -2.29
C PRO A 100 5.08 14.41 -3.46
N GLN A 101 5.17 13.75 -4.61
CA GLN A 101 4.32 13.98 -5.77
C GLN A 101 2.90 13.38 -5.63
N ILE A 102 2.68 12.49 -4.66
CA ILE A 102 1.35 11.97 -4.36
C ILE A 102 0.57 13.03 -3.59
N ASP A 103 -0.56 13.47 -4.16
CA ASP A 103 -1.48 14.35 -3.45
C ASP A 103 -2.19 13.57 -2.34
N LEU A 104 -2.10 14.07 -1.12
CA LEU A 104 -2.65 13.43 0.06
C LEU A 104 -3.85 14.24 0.55
N PRO A 105 -4.93 13.57 0.98
CA PRO A 105 -6.09 14.29 1.50
C PRO A 105 -5.70 15.13 2.70
N ASN A 106 -6.37 16.28 2.89
CA ASN A 106 -6.19 17.06 4.10
C ASN A 106 -6.79 16.30 5.29
N ILE A 107 -5.94 15.64 6.06
CA ILE A 107 -6.35 14.84 7.21
C ILE A 107 -6.58 15.75 8.40
N LYS A 108 -7.85 15.88 8.79
CA LYS A 108 -8.21 16.53 10.05
C LYS A 108 -7.82 15.60 11.20
N ASP A 109 -6.65 15.84 11.78
CA ASP A 109 -6.18 15.12 12.97
C ASP A 109 -6.92 15.63 14.24
N LEU A 110 -8.24 15.48 14.25
CA LEU A 110 -9.08 15.84 15.39
C LEU A 110 -9.58 14.56 16.07
N PRO A 111 -9.71 14.55 17.41
CA PRO A 111 -10.38 13.46 18.10
C PRO A 111 -11.84 13.37 17.62
N PHE A 112 -12.33 12.14 17.44
CA PHE A 112 -13.75 11.89 17.28
C PHE A 112 -14.39 12.15 18.65
N TYR A 113 -15.05 13.30 18.80
CA TYR A 113 -15.83 13.64 19.99
C TYR A 113 -17.11 12.81 20.07
#